data_AF-A0A5J9SIP5-F1
#
_entry.id   AF-A0A5J9SIP5-F1
#
_cell.length_a   1.000
_cell.length_b   1.000
_cell.length_c   1.000
_cell.angle_alpha   90.00
_cell.angle_beta   90.00
_cell.angle_gamma   90.00
#
_symmetry.space_group_name_H-M   'P 1'
#
loop_
_entity.id
_entity.type
_entity.pdbx_description
1 polymer ?
#
loop_
_entity_poly.entity_id
_entity_poly.type
_entity_poly.pdbx_seq_one_letter_code
_entity_poly.pdbx_strand_id
1 'polypeptide(L)'
;MGHRKVTLKLIADRSARRATFKTRCASLMKKAHELVTLCGVDACVVVYGEGGAFPQETFPPSSAEAAHVLNRFKDLPEMEQRKKMLNMEAFLEQRNDKLKAQLEKARHENDKREAALLLSGAIDGRRPVANLSTDELTILGRMVNAHLKSIDERIQKLLEQGHNDPLMALHFTKCPDQLSPALLSAPCPLPPASAVGR
;
A
#
# COMPACT_ATOMS: atom_id res chain seq x y z
N MET A 1 -5.31 -30.33 4.38
CA MET A 1 -6.47 -29.47 4.71
C MET A 1 -5.98 -28.03 4.81
N GLY A 2 -6.20 -27.20 3.79
CA GLY A 2 -5.69 -25.82 3.76
C GLY A 2 -6.41 -24.93 4.76
N HIS A 3 -5.65 -24.21 5.60
CA HIS A 3 -6.23 -23.22 6.51
C HIS A 3 -6.82 -22.07 5.69
N ARG A 4 -8.14 -21.84 5.80
CA ARG A 4 -8.77 -20.63 5.26
C ARG A 4 -8.18 -19.41 5.96
N LYS A 5 -7.82 -18.40 5.18
CA LYS A 5 -7.35 -17.11 5.69
C LYS A 5 -8.43 -16.50 6.59
N VAL A 6 -8.09 -16.23 7.84
CA VAL A 6 -9.01 -15.66 8.82
C VAL A 6 -8.93 -14.14 8.77
N THR A 7 -10.07 -13.46 8.69
CA THR A 7 -10.16 -12.01 8.85
C THR A 7 -10.05 -11.68 10.34
N LEU A 8 -9.06 -10.88 10.71
CA LEU A 8 -8.75 -10.56 12.10
C LEU A 8 -9.64 -9.41 12.61
N LYS A 9 -10.92 -9.72 12.78
CA LYS A 9 -11.99 -8.87 13.34
C LYS A 9 -12.74 -9.64 14.45
N LEU A 10 -13.56 -8.95 15.23
CA LEU A 10 -14.43 -9.60 16.21
C LEU A 10 -15.33 -10.64 15.51
N ILE A 11 -15.35 -11.87 16.02
CA ILE A 11 -16.24 -12.93 15.55
C ILE A 11 -17.64 -12.63 16.10
N ALA A 12 -18.59 -12.31 15.23
CA ALA A 12 -19.94 -11.90 15.64
C ALA A 12 -20.69 -13.03 16.36
N ASP A 13 -20.65 -14.25 15.82
CA ASP A 13 -21.23 -15.42 16.47
C ASP A 13 -20.50 -15.74 17.78
N ARG A 14 -21.24 -15.65 18.89
CA ARG A 14 -20.73 -15.89 20.23
C ARG A 14 -20.25 -17.32 20.43
N SER A 15 -20.92 -18.31 19.83
CA SER A 15 -20.55 -19.72 19.97
C SER A 15 -19.21 -20.00 19.26
N ALA A 16 -19.11 -19.61 17.99
CA ALA A 16 -17.86 -19.68 17.24
C ALA A 16 -16.74 -18.87 17.89
N ARG A 17 -17.05 -17.68 18.44
CA ARG A 17 -16.07 -16.84 19.15
C ARG A 17 -15.51 -17.56 20.38
N ARG A 18 -16.36 -18.16 21.22
CA ARG A 18 -15.93 -18.90 22.41
C ARG A 18 -15.11 -20.15 22.08
N ALA A 19 -15.53 -20.92 21.06
CA ALA A 19 -14.77 -22.07 20.59
C ALA A 19 -13.39 -21.68 20.02
N THR A 20 -13.34 -20.59 19.25
CA THR A 20 -12.10 -20.04 18.71
C THR A 20 -11.19 -19.52 19.82
N PHE A 21 -11.75 -18.80 20.81
CA PHE A 21 -11.01 -18.33 21.97
C PHE A 21 -10.33 -19.49 22.71
N LYS A 22 -11.08 -20.55 23.05
CA LYS A 22 -10.53 -21.72 23.76
C LYS A 22 -9.37 -22.37 22.99
N THR A 23 -9.57 -22.62 21.69
CA THR A 23 -8.56 -23.28 20.86
C THR A 23 -7.32 -22.41 20.62
N ARG A 24 -7.51 -21.09 20.43
CA ARG A 24 -6.41 -20.13 20.24
C ARG A 24 -5.64 -19.88 21.52
N CYS A 25 -6.30 -19.79 22.68
CA CYS A 25 -5.62 -19.64 23.98
C CYS A 25 -4.74 -20.85 24.28
N ALA A 26 -5.27 -22.07 24.14
CA ALA A 26 -4.48 -23.29 24.30
C ALA A 26 -3.27 -23.32 23.35
N SER A 27 -3.47 -22.91 22.10
CA SER A 27 -2.37 -22.82 21.11
C SER A 27 -1.33 -21.76 21.50
N LEU A 28 -1.76 -20.62 22.03
CA LEU A 28 -0.88 -19.54 22.49
C LEU A 28 -0.04 -19.98 23.68
N MET A 29 -0.65 -20.63 24.68
CA MET A 29 0.08 -21.16 25.84
C MET A 29 1.09 -22.23 25.43
N LYS A 30 0.73 -23.12 24.49
CA LYS A 30 1.67 -24.10 23.92
C LYS A 30 2.85 -23.40 23.24
N LYS A 31 2.60 -22.34 22.47
CA LYS A 31 3.66 -21.58 21.78
C LYS A 31 4.56 -20.84 22.76
N ALA A 32 4.02 -20.30 23.85
CA ALA A 32 4.81 -19.70 24.92
C ALA A 32 5.73 -20.73 25.57
N HIS A 33 5.20 -21.92 25.90
CA HIS A 33 6.00 -23.02 26.43
C HIS A 33 7.12 -23.46 25.48
N GLU A 34 6.81 -23.67 24.19
CA GLU A 34 7.82 -24.00 23.18
C GLU A 34 8.91 -22.91 23.08
N LEU A 35 8.53 -21.63 23.14
CA LEU A 35 9.48 -20.52 23.07
C LEU A 35 10.45 -20.53 24.26
N VAL A 36 9.95 -20.70 25.48
CA VAL A 36 10.79 -20.81 26.68
C VAL A 36 11.73 -22.00 26.56
N THR A 37 11.19 -23.18 26.21
CA THR A 37 11.97 -24.42 26.15
C THR A 37 13.03 -24.42 25.06
N LEU A 38 12.72 -23.93 23.86
CA LEU A 38 13.64 -23.98 22.72
C LEU A 38 14.66 -22.85 22.72
N CYS A 39 14.29 -21.68 23.23
CA CYS A 39 15.14 -20.49 23.15
C CYS A 39 15.76 -20.10 24.50
N GLY A 40 15.36 -20.74 25.61
CA GLY A 40 15.88 -20.43 26.95
C GLY A 40 15.56 -19.00 27.39
N VAL A 41 14.42 -18.46 26.96
CA VAL A 41 13.97 -17.10 27.28
C VAL A 41 12.85 -17.14 28.31
N ASP A 42 12.73 -16.10 29.14
CA ASP A 42 11.58 -15.92 30.02
C ASP A 42 10.39 -15.36 29.22
N ALA A 43 9.21 -15.95 29.41
CA ALA A 43 7.98 -15.48 28.78
C ALA A 43 6.82 -15.48 29.77
N CYS A 44 5.98 -14.45 29.69
CA CYS A 44 4.75 -14.33 30.45
C CYS A 44 3.58 -14.03 29.52
N VAL A 45 2.48 -14.75 29.67
CA VAL A 45 1.23 -14.53 28.93
C VAL A 45 0.09 -14.46 29.92
N VAL A 46 -0.72 -13.41 29.83
CA VAL A 46 -1.92 -13.22 30.66
C VAL A 46 -3.10 -12.98 29.73
N VAL A 47 -4.12 -13.84 29.81
CA VAL A 47 -5.30 -13.75 28.95
C VAL A 47 -6.55 -13.53 29.80
N TYR A 48 -7.30 -12.47 29.48
CA TYR A 48 -8.59 -12.18 30.08
C TYR A 48 -9.72 -12.62 29.13
N GLY A 49 -10.73 -13.30 29.68
CA GLY A 49 -11.91 -13.76 28.95
C GLY A 49 -13.04 -12.72 28.89
N GLU A 50 -14.15 -13.08 28.23
CA GLU A 50 -15.37 -12.27 28.25
C GLU A 50 -15.88 -12.08 29.69
N GLY A 51 -15.89 -10.83 30.18
CA GLY A 51 -16.35 -10.47 31.53
C GLY A 51 -15.31 -10.55 32.65
N GLY A 52 -14.02 -10.68 32.32
CA GLY A 52 -12.98 -10.96 33.31
C GLY A 52 -12.45 -9.74 34.06
N ALA A 53 -12.74 -9.66 35.37
CA ALA A 53 -11.92 -8.92 36.34
C ALA A 53 -10.62 -9.67 36.70
N PHE A 54 -10.56 -10.98 36.41
CA PHE A 54 -9.43 -11.86 36.68
C PHE A 54 -8.95 -12.56 35.40
N PRO A 55 -7.65 -12.90 35.29
CA PRO A 55 -7.13 -13.69 34.18
C PRO A 55 -7.82 -15.05 34.09
N GLN A 56 -8.19 -15.47 32.88
CA GLN A 56 -8.76 -16.79 32.62
C GLN A 56 -7.66 -17.84 32.43
N GLU A 57 -6.53 -17.45 31.83
CA GLU A 57 -5.39 -18.31 31.54
C GLU A 57 -4.10 -17.51 31.74
N THR A 58 -3.08 -18.11 32.35
CA THR A 58 -1.75 -17.52 32.49
C THR A 58 -0.66 -18.52 32.12
N PHE A 59 0.44 -18.00 31.58
CA PHE A 59 1.69 -18.73 31.43
C PHE A 59 2.82 -17.90 32.06
N PRO A 60 3.65 -18.49 32.96
CA PRO A 60 3.50 -19.82 33.55
C PRO A 60 2.17 -20.01 34.32
N PRO A 61 1.73 -21.26 34.57
CA PRO A 61 0.47 -21.52 35.28
C PRO A 61 0.44 -20.97 36.71
N SER A 62 1.60 -20.88 37.35
CA SER A 62 1.74 -20.25 38.65
C SER A 62 1.63 -18.73 38.53
N SER A 63 0.64 -18.13 39.18
CA SER A 63 0.48 -16.69 39.21
C SER A 63 1.70 -15.97 39.82
N ALA A 64 2.41 -16.61 40.75
CA ALA A 64 3.63 -16.05 41.34
C ALA A 64 4.80 -16.01 40.33
N GLU A 65 4.97 -17.07 39.54
CA GLU A 65 5.99 -17.13 38.49
C GLU A 65 5.69 -16.13 37.36
N ALA A 66 4.43 -16.06 36.91
CA ALA A 66 3.99 -15.08 35.93
C ALA A 66 4.20 -13.64 36.43
N ALA A 67 3.90 -13.37 37.72
CA ALA A 67 4.14 -12.08 38.35
C ALA A 67 5.64 -11.75 38.45
N HIS A 68 6.49 -12.74 38.75
CA HIS A 68 7.94 -12.55 38.79
C HIS A 68 8.49 -12.09 37.44
N VAL A 69 8.11 -12.77 36.34
CA VAL A 69 8.52 -12.36 34.98
C VAL A 69 7.98 -10.97 34.64
N LEU A 70 6.73 -10.68 35.00
CA LEU A 70 6.12 -9.37 34.75
C LEU A 70 6.79 -8.24 35.54
N ASN A 71 7.16 -8.47 36.80
CA ASN A 71 7.82 -7.47 37.64
C ASN A 71 9.23 -7.19 37.13
N ARG A 72 9.99 -8.23 36.77
CA ARG A 72 11.30 -8.05 36.13
C ARG A 72 11.21 -7.23 34.85
N PHE A 73 10.15 -7.37 34.05
CA PHE A 73 9.93 -6.51 32.89
C PHE A 73 9.66 -5.05 33.27
N LYS A 74 8.85 -4.81 34.32
CA LYS A 74 8.55 -3.45 34.83
C LYS A 74 9.77 -2.74 35.42
N ASP A 75 10.73 -3.50 35.95
CA ASP A 75 11.96 -2.97 36.53
C ASP A 75 12.99 -2.54 35.47
N LEU A 76 12.79 -2.88 34.20
CA LEU A 76 13.67 -2.45 33.10
C LEU A 76 13.52 -0.94 32.82
N PRO A 77 14.56 -0.27 32.28
CA PRO A 77 14.44 1.10 31.79
C PRO A 77 13.34 1.24 30.73
N GLU A 78 12.63 2.37 30.72
CA GLU A 78 11.49 2.60 29.82
C GLU A 78 11.83 2.41 28.33
N MET A 79 13.04 2.81 27.92
CA MET A 79 13.51 2.65 26.54
C MET A 79 13.64 1.17 26.15
N GLU A 80 14.03 0.30 27.08
CA GLU A 80 14.12 -1.14 26.85
C GLU A 80 12.73 -1.79 26.82
N GLN A 81 11.84 -1.38 27.73
CA GLN A 81 10.45 -1.83 27.73
C GLN A 81 9.76 -1.52 26.39
N ARG A 82 9.91 -0.30 25.88
CA ARG A 82 9.22 0.17 24.67
C ARG A 82 9.85 -0.32 23.36
N LYS A 83 11.13 -0.71 23.34
CA LYS A 83 11.91 -1.01 22.12
C LYS A 83 11.22 -1.96 21.13
N LYS A 84 10.45 -2.93 21.63
CA LYS A 84 9.69 -3.90 20.82
C LYS A 84 8.24 -4.06 21.30
N MET A 85 7.73 -3.10 22.06
CA MET A 85 6.37 -3.18 22.57
C MET A 85 5.38 -2.86 21.45
N LEU A 86 4.39 -3.74 21.27
CA LEU A 86 3.25 -3.51 20.40
C LEU A 86 1.99 -3.51 21.27
N ASN A 87 1.34 -2.35 21.35
CA ASN A 87 0.06 -2.23 22.03
C ASN A 87 -1.10 -2.36 21.02
N MET A 88 -2.34 -2.38 21.55
CA MET A 88 -3.53 -2.52 20.70
C MET A 88 -3.70 -1.34 19.75
N GLU A 89 -3.42 -0.11 20.20
CA GLU A 89 -3.55 1.10 19.40
C GLU A 89 -2.59 1.08 18.20
N ALA A 90 -1.29 0.92 18.43
CA ALA A 90 -0.27 0.83 17.37
C ALA A 90 -0.54 -0.34 16.41
N PHE A 91 -1.06 -1.46 16.91
CA PHE A 91 -1.46 -2.58 16.06
C PHE A 91 -2.65 -2.23 15.15
N LEU A 92 -3.65 -1.52 15.67
CA LEU A 92 -4.81 -1.09 14.91
C LEU A 92 -4.44 -0.02 13.88
N GLU A 93 -3.54 0.90 14.21
CA GLU A 93 -2.98 1.88 13.27
C GLU A 93 -2.24 1.18 12.12
N GLN A 94 -1.32 0.26 12.44
CA GLN A 94 -0.60 -0.54 11.43
C GLN A 94 -1.57 -1.32 10.51
N ARG A 95 -2.67 -1.84 11.08
CA ARG A 95 -3.74 -2.51 10.33
C ARG A 95 -4.48 -1.53 9.41
N ASN A 96 -4.79 -0.34 9.91
CA ASN A 96 -5.49 0.69 9.17
C ASN A 96 -4.66 1.15 7.97
N ASP A 97 -3.37 1.40 8.17
CA ASP A 97 -2.44 1.77 7.11
C ASP A 97 -2.32 0.68 6.05
N LYS A 98 -2.25 -0.58 6.48
CA LYS A 98 -2.24 -1.71 5.54
C LYS A 98 -3.53 -1.80 4.72
N LEU A 99 -4.68 -1.56 5.33
CA LEU A 99 -5.97 -1.56 4.64
C LEU A 99 -6.09 -0.37 3.68
N LYS A 100 -5.64 0.83 4.09
CA LYS A 100 -5.55 2.01 3.21
C LYS A 100 -4.66 1.74 2.01
N ALA A 101 -3.47 1.18 2.21
CA ALA A 101 -2.57 0.83 1.11
C ALA A 101 -3.19 -0.21 0.15
N GLN A 102 -3.94 -1.19 0.68
CA GLN A 102 -4.67 -2.15 -0.15
C GLN A 102 -5.79 -1.50 -0.95
N LEU A 103 -6.51 -0.56 -0.34
CA LEU A 103 -7.57 0.22 -0.99
C LEU A 103 -6.99 1.07 -2.13
N GLU A 104 -5.92 1.83 -1.87
CA GLU A 104 -5.27 2.66 -2.88
C GLU A 104 -4.72 1.83 -4.02
N LYS A 105 -4.13 0.66 -3.74
CA LYS A 105 -3.70 -0.27 -4.78
C LYS A 105 -4.89 -0.75 -5.63
N ALA A 106 -6.01 -1.11 -5.00
CA ALA A 106 -7.20 -1.54 -5.72
C ALA A 106 -7.78 -0.42 -6.58
N ARG A 107 -7.83 0.82 -6.06
CA ARG A 107 -8.25 2.01 -6.82
C ARG A 107 -7.35 2.25 -8.03
N HIS A 108 -6.03 2.23 -7.84
CA HIS A 108 -5.07 2.41 -8.92
C HIS A 108 -5.22 1.36 -10.03
N GLU A 109 -5.40 0.09 -9.67
CA GLU A 109 -5.67 -0.97 -10.64
C GLU A 109 -7.00 -0.78 -11.36
N ASN A 110 -8.02 -0.21 -10.70
CA ASN A 110 -9.28 0.12 -11.33
C ASN A 110 -9.15 1.29 -12.30
N ASP A 111 -8.53 2.38 -11.85
CA ASP A 111 -8.23 3.58 -12.66
C ASP A 111 -7.47 3.19 -13.94
N LYS A 112 -6.50 2.28 -13.84
CA LYS A 112 -5.74 1.78 -15.00
C LYS A 112 -6.61 1.02 -15.99
N ARG A 113 -7.53 0.17 -15.52
CA ARG A 113 -8.46 -0.56 -16.39
C ARG A 113 -9.44 0.40 -17.06
N GLU A 114 -9.96 1.36 -16.30
CA GLU A 114 -10.89 2.36 -16.79
C GLU A 114 -10.24 3.25 -17.86
N ALA A 115 -9.04 3.79 -17.59
CA ALA A 115 -8.28 4.57 -18.57
C ALA A 115 -8.01 3.78 -19.87
N ALA A 116 -7.70 2.48 -19.77
CA ALA A 116 -7.50 1.63 -20.94
C ALA A 116 -8.79 1.46 -21.76
N LEU A 117 -9.95 1.34 -21.10
CA LEU A 117 -11.25 1.27 -21.78
C LEU A 117 -11.61 2.60 -22.46
N LEU A 118 -11.38 3.72 -21.77
CA LEU A 118 -11.63 5.06 -22.32
C LEU A 118 -10.75 5.34 -23.54
N LEU A 119 -9.46 5.03 -23.44
CA LEU A 119 -8.51 5.25 -24.53
C LEU A 119 -8.80 4.35 -25.74
N SER A 120 -9.13 3.07 -25.52
CA SER A 120 -9.50 2.18 -26.63
C SER A 120 -10.77 2.66 -27.34
N GLY A 121 -11.79 3.10 -26.60
CA GLY A 121 -12.99 3.71 -27.19
C GLY A 121 -12.72 4.97 -28.00
N ALA A 122 -11.73 5.78 -27.60
CA ALA A 122 -11.32 6.97 -28.34
C ALA A 122 -10.54 6.64 -29.61
N ILE A 123 -9.62 5.67 -29.55
CA ILE A 123 -8.83 5.21 -30.70
C ILE A 123 -9.75 4.58 -31.77
N ASP A 124 -10.74 3.80 -31.34
CA ASP A 124 -11.71 3.17 -32.24
C ASP A 124 -12.75 4.16 -32.80
N GLY A 125 -12.66 5.45 -32.45
CA GLY A 125 -13.59 6.49 -32.88
C GLY A 125 -14.99 6.41 -32.26
N ARG A 126 -15.23 5.48 -31.32
CA ARG A 126 -16.54 5.28 -30.67
C ARG A 126 -16.88 6.42 -29.71
N ARG A 127 -15.88 6.97 -29.02
CA ARG A 127 -16.07 8.06 -28.05
C ARG A 127 -14.86 8.98 -28.03
N PRO A 128 -14.93 10.17 -28.66
CA PRO A 128 -13.85 11.14 -28.62
C PRO A 128 -13.49 11.54 -27.19
N VAL A 129 -12.22 11.84 -26.94
CA VAL A 129 -11.71 12.30 -25.62
C VAL A 129 -12.43 13.57 -25.15
N ALA A 130 -12.88 14.42 -26.07
CA ALA A 130 -13.66 15.63 -25.78
C ALA A 130 -15.01 15.34 -25.10
N ASN A 131 -15.54 14.12 -25.23
CA ASN A 131 -16.82 13.69 -24.66
C ASN A 131 -16.66 12.91 -23.34
N LEU A 132 -15.47 12.97 -22.72
CA LEU A 132 -15.22 12.39 -21.39
C LEU A 132 -15.67 13.37 -20.30
N SER A 133 -16.17 12.82 -19.20
CA SER A 133 -16.50 13.60 -18.01
C SER A 133 -15.22 14.11 -17.31
N THR A 134 -15.37 15.08 -16.43
CA THR A 134 -14.26 15.60 -15.62
C THR A 134 -13.58 14.49 -14.80
N ASP A 135 -14.36 13.54 -14.27
CA ASP A 135 -13.83 12.42 -13.48
C ASP A 135 -13.04 11.44 -14.37
N GLU A 136 -13.56 11.13 -15.56
CA GLU A 136 -12.90 10.28 -16.55
C GLU A 136 -11.60 10.91 -17.07
N LEU A 137 -11.62 12.22 -17.34
CA LEU A 137 -10.43 12.99 -17.71
C LEU A 137 -9.40 13.02 -16.57
N THR A 138 -9.85 13.08 -15.32
CA THR A 138 -8.95 13.02 -14.15
C THR A 138 -8.28 11.65 -14.03
N ILE A 139 -9.00 10.56 -14.30
CA ILE A 139 -8.43 9.20 -14.35
C ILE A 139 -7.39 9.09 -15.47
N LEU A 140 -7.72 9.55 -16.68
CA LEU A 140 -6.80 9.51 -17.82
C LEU A 140 -5.56 10.38 -17.57
N GLY A 141 -5.75 11.59 -17.03
CA GLY A 141 -4.66 12.50 -16.68
C GLY A 141 -3.72 11.92 -15.62
N ARG A 142 -4.25 11.23 -14.60
CA ARG A 142 -3.42 10.51 -13.61
C ARG A 142 -2.56 9.43 -14.27
N MET A 143 -3.11 8.66 -15.20
CA MET A 143 -2.36 7.63 -15.94
C MET A 143 -1.26 8.24 -16.83
N VAL A 144 -1.57 9.28 -17.61
CA VAL A 144 -0.60 9.96 -18.48
C VAL A 144 0.55 10.54 -17.64
N ASN A 145 0.24 11.24 -16.56
CA ASN A 145 1.26 11.79 -15.67
C ASN A 145 2.14 10.70 -15.03
N ALA A 146 1.57 9.54 -14.68
CA ALA A 146 2.35 8.42 -14.17
C ALA A 146 3.31 7.86 -15.24
N HIS A 147 2.87 7.77 -16.50
CA HIS A 147 3.73 7.34 -17.61
C HIS A 147 4.84 8.35 -17.92
N LEU A 148 4.53 9.65 -17.93
CA LEU A 148 5.53 10.71 -18.11
C LEU A 148 6.60 10.64 -17.03
N LYS A 149 6.21 10.55 -15.75
CA LYS A 149 7.16 10.36 -14.64
C LYS A 149 8.02 9.11 -14.81
N SER A 150 7.43 7.99 -15.21
CA SER A 150 8.17 6.75 -15.45
C SER A 150 9.16 6.86 -16.61
N ILE A 151 8.82 7.62 -17.66
CA ILE A 151 9.74 7.94 -18.76
C ILE A 151 10.89 8.81 -18.24
N ASP A 152 10.60 9.86 -17.48
CA ASP A 152 11.62 10.77 -16.91
C ASP A 152 12.60 10.04 -15.99
N GLU A 153 12.10 9.20 -15.07
CA GLU A 153 12.93 8.36 -14.21
C GLU A 153 13.83 7.41 -15.01
N ARG A 154 13.33 6.90 -16.15
CA ARG A 154 14.09 6.00 -17.01
C ARG A 154 15.16 6.75 -17.80
N ILE A 155 14.87 7.96 -18.26
CA ILE A 155 15.85 8.85 -18.89
C ILE A 155 16.97 9.16 -17.89
N GLN A 156 16.64 9.55 -16.64
CA GLN A 156 17.64 9.83 -15.61
C GLN A 156 18.55 8.62 -15.33
N LYS A 157 17.98 7.42 -15.17
CA LYS A 157 18.78 6.19 -14.97
C LYS A 157 19.73 5.91 -16.12
N LEU A 158 19.29 6.11 -17.37
CA LEU A 158 20.13 5.92 -18.55
C LEU A 158 21.27 6.95 -18.60
N LEU A 159 21.02 8.19 -18.19
CA LEU A 159 22.05 9.23 -18.10
C LEU A 159 23.08 8.95 -16.99
N GLU A 160 22.63 8.43 -15.84
CA GLU A 160 23.51 8.03 -14.73
C GLU A 160 24.36 6.81 -15.10
N GLN A 161 23.80 5.85 -15.84
CA GLN A 161 24.52 4.67 -16.33
C GLN A 161 25.46 4.97 -17.52
N GLY A 162 25.26 6.10 -18.20
CA GLY A 162 26.03 6.55 -19.36
C GLY A 162 27.30 7.36 -19.06
N HIS A 163 27.77 7.44 -17.81
CA HIS A 163 29.03 8.12 -17.45
C HIS A 163 30.28 7.34 -17.87
N ASN A 164 30.41 7.02 -19.15
CA ASN A 164 31.68 6.66 -19.80
C ASN A 164 31.69 6.91 -21.34
N ASP A 165 30.81 7.77 -21.89
CA ASP A 165 30.94 8.17 -23.30
C ASP A 165 30.67 9.67 -23.54
N PRO A 166 31.66 10.48 -23.99
CA PRO A 166 31.54 11.94 -24.11
C PRO A 166 30.58 12.46 -25.19
N LEU A 167 29.97 11.59 -26.00
CA LEU A 167 29.28 11.99 -27.24
C LEU A 167 27.77 12.23 -27.12
N MET A 168 27.14 11.97 -25.98
CA MET A 168 25.69 12.13 -25.80
C MET A 168 25.25 13.47 -25.17
N ALA A 169 26.18 14.37 -24.86
CA ALA A 169 25.88 15.66 -24.20
C ALA A 169 25.12 16.68 -25.07
N LEU A 170 24.76 16.37 -26.32
CA LEU A 170 24.20 17.34 -27.27
C LEU A 170 22.73 17.14 -27.67
N HIS A 171 22.00 16.14 -27.15
CA HIS A 171 20.67 15.84 -27.69
C HIS A 171 19.54 15.63 -26.69
N PHE A 172 19.46 16.37 -25.58
CA PHE A 172 18.17 16.59 -24.91
C PHE A 172 18.10 17.99 -24.32
N THR A 173 17.89 18.98 -25.18
CA THR A 173 17.47 20.31 -24.73
C THR A 173 16.12 20.17 -24.03
N LYS A 174 16.13 20.47 -22.73
CA LYS A 174 14.99 20.89 -21.90
C LYS A 174 13.86 21.46 -22.77
N CYS A 175 12.65 20.91 -22.67
CA CYS A 175 11.47 21.58 -23.22
C CYS A 175 11.47 23.03 -22.70
N PRO A 176 11.50 24.04 -23.59
CA PRO A 176 11.28 25.40 -23.14
C PRO A 176 9.79 25.53 -22.83
N ASP A 177 9.47 25.47 -21.54
CA ASP A 177 8.32 26.20 -21.03
C ASP A 177 8.43 27.64 -21.57
N GLN A 178 7.32 28.15 -22.12
CA GLN A 178 7.12 29.43 -22.81
C GLN A 178 7.08 29.34 -24.35
N LEU A 179 6.05 28.68 -24.88
CA LEU A 179 5.51 29.07 -26.18
C LEU A 179 4.79 30.41 -26.02
N SER A 180 5.39 31.45 -26.57
CA SER A 180 4.79 32.79 -26.65
C SER A 180 3.52 32.73 -27.54
N PRO A 181 2.43 33.47 -27.24
CA PRO A 181 1.12 33.32 -27.89
C PRO A 181 1.06 33.65 -29.39
N ALA A 182 2.17 34.11 -29.99
CA ALA A 182 2.19 34.71 -31.32
C ALA A 182 2.12 33.72 -32.51
N LEU A 183 2.09 32.41 -32.28
CA LEU A 183 2.02 31.41 -33.36
C LEU A 183 0.61 30.89 -33.67
N LEU A 184 -0.41 31.33 -32.94
CA LEU A 184 -1.81 30.88 -33.11
C LEU A 184 -2.63 31.71 -34.12
N SER A 185 -2.05 32.72 -34.79
CA SER A 185 -2.81 33.62 -35.67
C SER A 185 -2.36 33.65 -37.14
N ALA A 186 -1.52 32.72 -37.59
CA ALA A 186 -1.20 32.64 -39.03
C ALA A 186 -2.25 31.78 -39.75
N PRO A 187 -3.01 32.30 -40.72
CA PRO A 187 -3.90 31.48 -41.54
C PRO A 187 -3.06 30.51 -42.38
N CYS A 188 -3.44 29.24 -42.41
CA CYS A 188 -2.84 28.25 -43.31
C CYS A 188 -2.92 28.76 -44.77
N PRO A 189 -1.82 28.70 -45.55
CA PRO A 189 -1.89 29.02 -46.97
C PRO A 189 -2.75 27.99 -47.68
N LEU A 190 -3.79 28.46 -48.38
CA LEU A 190 -4.56 27.64 -49.31
C LEU A 190 -3.65 27.19 -50.47
N PRO A 191 -3.79 25.94 -50.97
CA PRO A 191 -3.05 25.49 -52.14
C PRO A 191 -3.48 26.27 -53.39
N PRO A 192 -2.57 26.48 -54.37
CA PRO A 192 -2.88 27.23 -55.57
C PRO A 192 -3.91 26.49 -56.43
N ALA A 193 -4.90 27.24 -56.92
CA ALA A 193 -5.87 26.77 -57.89
C ALA A 193 -5.15 26.38 -59.19
N SER A 194 -5.23 25.11 -59.58
CA SER A 194 -4.81 24.64 -60.89
C SER A 194 -5.75 25.23 -61.95
N ALA A 195 -5.28 26.25 -62.64
CA ALA A 195 -5.87 26.69 -63.90
C ALA A 195 -5.49 25.68 -64.99
N VAL A 196 -6.45 24.86 -65.43
CA VAL A 196 -6.41 24.25 -66.75
C VAL A 196 -7.78 24.43 -67.37
N GLY A 197 -7.88 25.45 -68.21
CA GLY A 197 -8.97 25.59 -69.18
C GLY A 197 -8.44 25.20 -70.56
N ARG A 198 -9.06 24.18 -71.17
CA ARG A 198 -9.69 24.21 -72.50
C ARG A 198 -10.42 22.89 -72.71
#